data_AF-A0A1H1KBG4-F1
#
_entry.id   AF-A0A1H1KBG4-F1
#
_cell.length_a   1.000
_cell.length_b   1.000
_cell.length_c   1.000
_cell.angle_alpha   90.00
_cell.angle_beta   90.00
_cell.angle_gamma   90.00
#
_symmetry.space_group_name_H-M   'P 1'
#
loop_
_entity.id
_entity.type
_entity.pdbx_description
1 polymer ?
#
loop_
_entity_poly.entity_id
_entity_poly.type
_entity_poly.pdbx_seq_one_letter_code
_entity_poly.pdbx_strand_id
1 'polypeptide(L)'
;MSRAGGHETAVVEVARIVAERVGTTGAVVGVDLNPGMLTVARSVAATGSRSGAPIEWREANADKLPFPGESFHVVYCQLGLQFFADRVAALREMRRVLCAEGRLALMVWRSIHESPGFAVLAESLERHVGQAAAAMALVQTACLSQICWHAEPSENRQWAS
;
A
#
# COMPACT_ATOMS: atom_id res chain seq x y z
N MET A 1 -14.74 -17.91 26.84
CA MET A 1 -15.08 -17.27 25.54
C MET A 1 -14.12 -16.11 25.34
N SER A 2 -12.97 -16.37 24.74
CA SER A 2 -11.92 -15.37 24.51
C SER A 2 -12.24 -14.63 23.21
N ARG A 3 -12.40 -13.30 23.27
CA ARG A 3 -12.43 -12.46 22.08
C ARG A 3 -11.05 -12.57 21.42
N ALA A 4 -10.99 -13.22 20.26
CA ALA A 4 -9.82 -13.15 19.41
C ALA A 4 -9.64 -11.68 19.02
N GLY A 5 -8.53 -11.07 19.46
CA GLY A 5 -8.14 -9.74 19.02
C GLY A 5 -7.96 -9.75 17.51
N GLY A 6 -8.79 -8.99 16.81
CA GLY A 6 -8.71 -8.82 15.37
C GLY A 6 -7.42 -8.11 15.01
N HIS A 7 -6.47 -8.85 14.44
CA HIS A 7 -5.43 -8.25 13.63
C HIS A 7 -6.08 -7.76 12.33
N GLU A 8 -6.76 -6.62 12.42
CA GLU A 8 -7.27 -5.89 11.26
C GLU A 8 -6.06 -5.53 10.40
N THR A 9 -5.92 -6.29 9.33
CA THR A 9 -4.80 -6.16 8.41
C THR A 9 -5.10 -4.97 7.53
N ALA A 10 -4.30 -3.90 7.64
CA ALA A 10 -4.57 -2.59 7.04
C ALA A 10 -4.95 -2.60 5.54
N VAL A 11 -4.49 -3.62 4.78
CA VAL A 11 -4.83 -3.84 3.36
C VAL A 11 -6.34 -4.04 3.14
N VAL A 12 -7.01 -4.71 4.08
CA VAL A 12 -8.44 -5.08 3.96
C VAL A 12 -9.34 -3.89 4.19
N GLU A 13 -9.02 -3.08 5.20
CA GLU A 13 -9.86 -1.96 5.63
C GLU A 13 -9.94 -0.87 4.55
N VAL A 14 -8.81 -0.58 3.93
CA VAL A 14 -8.74 0.36 2.81
C VAL A 14 -9.64 -0.07 1.66
N ALA A 15 -9.56 -1.34 1.24
CA ALA A 15 -10.35 -1.83 0.12
C ALA A 15 -11.86 -1.72 0.40
N ARG A 16 -12.28 -1.95 1.66
CA ARG A 16 -13.68 -1.77 2.09
C ARG A 16 -14.11 -0.30 2.01
N ILE A 17 -13.31 0.61 2.56
CA ILE A 17 -13.58 2.06 2.49
C ILE A 17 -13.67 2.53 1.04
N VAL A 18 -12.77 2.06 0.17
CA VAL A 18 -12.79 2.36 -1.26
C VAL A 18 -14.06 1.79 -1.91
N ALA A 19 -14.44 0.55 -1.59
CA ALA A 19 -15.65 -0.06 -2.13
C ALA A 19 -16.92 0.72 -1.79
N GLU A 20 -17.03 1.22 -0.56
CA GLU A 20 -18.14 2.08 -0.13
C GLU A 20 -18.17 3.40 -0.91
N ARG A 21 -17.03 4.05 -1.10
CA ARG A 21 -16.91 5.33 -1.83
C ARG A 21 -17.17 5.20 -3.33
N VAL A 22 -16.72 4.10 -3.93
CA VAL A 22 -16.93 3.79 -5.35
C VAL A 22 -18.41 3.46 -5.62
N GLY A 23 -19.11 2.92 -4.63
CA GLY A 23 -20.54 2.60 -4.73
C GLY A 23 -20.80 1.35 -5.59
N THR A 24 -22.07 0.94 -5.66
CA THR A 24 -22.48 -0.34 -6.26
C THR A 24 -22.30 -0.41 -7.79
N THR A 25 -22.05 0.71 -8.46
CA THR A 25 -21.84 0.77 -9.91
C THR A 25 -20.37 0.60 -10.32
N GLY A 26 -19.44 0.64 -9.37
CA GLY A 26 -18.03 0.39 -9.66
C GLY A 26 -17.56 -0.99 -9.18
N ALA A 27 -16.24 -1.17 -9.19
CA ALA A 27 -15.58 -2.41 -8.80
C ALA A 27 -14.25 -2.10 -8.11
N VAL A 28 -13.85 -2.96 -7.18
CA VAL A 28 -12.56 -2.86 -6.49
C VAL A 28 -11.80 -4.18 -6.67
N VAL A 29 -10.50 -4.09 -6.93
CA VAL A 29 -9.60 -5.25 -6.95
C VAL A 29 -8.51 -5.02 -5.91
N GLY A 30 -8.44 -5.90 -4.91
CA GLY A 30 -7.37 -5.96 -3.93
C GLY A 30 -6.29 -6.95 -4.36
N VAL A 31 -5.04 -6.49 -4.40
CA VAL A 31 -3.88 -7.29 -4.80
C VAL A 31 -2.90 -7.41 -3.64
N ASP A 32 -2.42 -8.61 -3.38
CA ASP A 32 -1.34 -8.87 -2.43
C ASP A 32 -0.50 -10.07 -2.92
N LEU A 33 0.80 -10.07 -2.62
CA LEU A 33 1.68 -11.19 -2.95
C LEU A 33 1.52 -12.34 -1.94
N ASN A 34 1.06 -12.05 -0.73
CA ASN A 34 0.96 -13.01 0.35
C ASN A 34 -0.44 -13.67 0.37
N PRO A 35 -0.55 -14.98 0.09
CA PRO A 35 -1.84 -15.68 0.09
C PRO A 35 -2.54 -15.69 1.46
N GLY A 36 -1.78 -15.58 2.55
CA GLY A 36 -2.32 -15.45 3.91
C GLY A 36 -3.09 -14.15 4.11
N MET A 37 -2.57 -13.04 3.56
CA MET A 37 -3.23 -11.73 3.60
C MET A 37 -4.56 -11.76 2.85
N LEU A 38 -4.57 -12.36 1.66
CA LEU A 38 -5.80 -12.52 0.86
C LEU A 38 -6.82 -13.44 1.53
N THR A 39 -6.36 -14.45 2.27
CA THR A 39 -7.24 -15.33 3.05
C THR A 39 -7.95 -14.54 4.16
N VAL A 40 -7.21 -13.72 4.91
CA VAL A 40 -7.80 -12.81 5.91
C VAL A 40 -8.75 -11.82 5.25
N ALA A 41 -8.34 -11.21 4.13
CA ALA A 41 -9.15 -10.26 3.38
C ALA A 41 -10.50 -10.83 2.96
N ARG A 42 -10.50 -12.05 2.40
CA ARG A 42 -11.73 -12.75 2.02
C ARG A 42 -12.60 -13.09 3.23
N SER A 43 -12.02 -13.52 4.34
CA SER A 43 -12.76 -13.80 5.58
C SER A 43 -13.47 -12.57 6.12
N VAL A 44 -12.76 -11.43 6.19
CA VAL A 44 -13.31 -10.15 6.68
C VAL A 44 -14.37 -9.60 5.73
N ALA A 45 -14.16 -9.71 4.42
CA ALA A 45 -15.15 -9.31 3.41
C ALA A 45 -16.44 -10.14 3.51
N ALA A 46 -16.35 -11.43 3.87
CA ALA A 46 -17.52 -12.29 4.05
C ALA A 46 -18.36 -11.93 5.29
N THR A 47 -17.75 -11.37 6.34
CA THR A 47 -18.44 -11.06 7.61
C THR A 47 -18.88 -9.61 7.76
N GLY A 48 -18.35 -8.68 6.95
CA GLY A 48 -18.69 -7.26 7.05
C GLY A 48 -19.91 -6.84 6.24
N SER A 49 -20.38 -5.60 6.47
CA SER A 49 -21.43 -4.97 5.65
C SER A 49 -21.06 -5.01 4.17
N ARG A 50 -22.04 -5.36 3.32
CA ARG A 50 -21.93 -5.42 1.84
C ARG A 50 -22.30 -4.10 1.15
N SER A 51 -22.25 -2.99 1.87
CA SER A 51 -22.41 -1.66 1.29
C SER A 51 -21.24 -1.37 0.35
N GLY A 52 -21.53 -1.00 -0.91
CA GLY A 52 -20.53 -0.57 -1.88
C GLY A 52 -20.28 -1.54 -3.04
N ALA A 53 -19.17 -1.31 -3.73
CA ALA A 53 -18.71 -2.11 -4.87
C ALA A 53 -18.34 -3.55 -4.46
N PRO A 54 -18.47 -4.53 -5.36
CA PRO A 54 -17.84 -5.83 -5.17
C PRO A 54 -16.30 -5.68 -5.11
N ILE A 55 -15.67 -6.47 -4.24
CA ILE A 55 -14.21 -6.56 -4.12
C ILE A 55 -13.73 -7.92 -4.61
N GLU A 56 -12.87 -7.92 -5.61
CA GLU A 56 -12.13 -9.11 -6.06
C GLU A 56 -10.73 -9.14 -5.42
N TRP A 57 -10.31 -10.30 -4.93
CA TRP A 57 -9.00 -10.48 -4.29
C TRP A 57 -8.08 -11.33 -5.16
N ARG A 58 -6.95 -10.77 -5.59
CA ARG A 58 -6.00 -11.38 -6.54
C ARG A 58 -4.61 -11.52 -5.93
N GLU A 59 -4.01 -12.69 -6.08
CA GLU A 59 -2.59 -12.88 -5.77
C GLU A 59 -1.75 -12.42 -6.95
N ALA A 60 -0.87 -11.44 -6.73
CA ALA A 60 0.10 -10.99 -7.73
C ALA A 60 1.22 -10.17 -7.10
N ASN A 61 2.36 -10.14 -7.80
CA ASN A 61 3.41 -9.18 -7.50
C ASN A 61 3.07 -7.81 -8.12
N ALA A 62 3.34 -6.73 -7.39
CA ALA A 62 3.07 -5.37 -7.84
C ALA A 62 3.93 -4.95 -9.04
N ASP A 63 5.08 -5.60 -9.25
CA ASP A 63 5.97 -5.40 -10.41
C ASP A 63 5.52 -6.15 -11.68
N LYS A 64 4.45 -6.96 -11.60
CA LYS A 64 3.87 -7.70 -12.72
C LYS A 64 2.38 -7.94 -12.50
N LEU A 65 1.58 -6.90 -12.71
CA LEU A 65 0.15 -6.95 -12.46
C LEU A 65 -0.57 -7.72 -13.57
N PRO A 66 -1.47 -8.68 -13.24
CA PRO A 66 -2.15 -9.54 -14.21
C PRO A 66 -3.38 -8.84 -14.83
N PHE A 67 -3.24 -7.57 -15.17
CA PHE A 67 -4.30 -6.75 -15.77
C PHE A 67 -3.81 -6.13 -17.08
N PRO A 68 -4.70 -5.93 -18.06
CA PRO A 68 -4.40 -5.13 -19.24
C PRO A 68 -3.96 -3.71 -18.88
N GLY A 69 -3.41 -2.98 -19.86
CA GLY A 69 -3.21 -1.55 -19.70
C GLY A 69 -4.56 -0.84 -19.53
N GLU A 70 -4.55 0.35 -18.92
CA GLU A 70 -5.72 1.25 -18.89
C GLU A 70 -7.01 0.58 -18.35
N SER A 71 -6.87 -0.27 -17.34
CA SER A 71 -7.98 -1.03 -16.74
C SER A 71 -8.58 -0.36 -15.50
N PHE A 72 -7.88 0.59 -14.88
CA PHE A 72 -8.29 1.22 -13.63
C PHE A 72 -8.28 2.74 -13.70
N HIS A 73 -9.29 3.37 -13.10
CA HIS A 73 -9.34 4.83 -12.93
C HIS A 73 -8.51 5.29 -11.73
N VAL A 74 -8.33 4.43 -10.72
CA VAL A 74 -7.58 4.72 -9.50
C VAL A 74 -6.76 3.51 -9.11
N VAL A 75 -5.49 3.75 -8.77
CA VAL A 75 -4.62 2.78 -8.11
C VAL A 75 -4.20 3.38 -6.78
N TYR A 76 -4.40 2.62 -5.71
CA TYR A 76 -4.07 3.04 -4.34
C TYR A 76 -3.12 2.01 -3.71
N CYS A 77 -1.95 2.45 -3.28
CA CYS A 77 -0.99 1.61 -2.57
C CYS A 77 -0.69 2.22 -1.20
N GLN A 78 -1.20 1.59 -0.14
CA GLN A 78 -0.96 2.02 1.22
C GLN A 78 0.05 1.13 1.91
N LEU A 79 1.17 1.74 2.29
CA LEU A 79 2.26 1.11 3.02
C LEU A 79 2.78 -0.20 2.39
N GLY A 80 2.63 -0.34 1.07
CA GLY A 80 3.17 -1.46 0.31
C GLY A 80 4.51 -1.14 -0.33
N LEU A 81 4.64 0.04 -0.97
CA LEU A 81 5.75 0.36 -1.85
C LEU A 81 7.15 0.21 -1.22
N GLN A 82 7.32 0.56 0.06
CA GLN A 82 8.61 0.37 0.75
C GLN A 82 9.08 -1.10 0.84
N PHE A 83 8.17 -2.06 0.69
CA PHE A 83 8.47 -3.49 0.80
C PHE A 83 8.62 -4.19 -0.55
N PHE A 84 8.35 -3.51 -1.67
CA PHE A 84 8.50 -4.12 -2.98
C PHE A 84 9.99 -4.29 -3.33
N ALA A 85 10.32 -5.44 -3.91
CA ALA A 85 11.68 -5.77 -4.32
C ALA A 85 12.16 -4.80 -5.43
N ASP A 86 11.33 -4.59 -6.46
CA ASP A 86 11.55 -3.58 -7.50
C ASP A 86 10.45 -2.51 -7.46
N ARG A 87 10.74 -1.41 -6.75
CA ARG A 87 9.83 -0.26 -6.62
C ARG A 87 9.55 0.42 -7.95
N VAL A 88 10.54 0.52 -8.84
CA VAL A 88 10.40 1.23 -10.11
C VAL A 88 9.53 0.41 -11.06
N ALA A 89 9.76 -0.90 -11.15
CA ALA A 89 8.90 -1.79 -11.92
C ALA A 89 7.46 -1.78 -11.40
N ALA A 90 7.26 -1.80 -10.07
CA ALA A 90 5.93 -1.68 -9.48
C ALA A 90 5.23 -0.36 -9.84
N LEU A 91 5.92 0.78 -9.76
CA LEU A 91 5.37 2.07 -10.16
C LEU A 91 5.01 2.11 -11.65
N ARG A 92 5.83 1.49 -12.52
CA ARG A 92 5.54 1.36 -13.95
C ARG A 92 4.28 0.53 -14.20
N GLU A 93 4.11 -0.60 -13.52
CA GLU A 93 2.90 -1.41 -13.64
C GLU A 93 1.67 -0.67 -13.14
N MET A 94 1.76 0.01 -11.99
CA MET A 94 0.67 0.86 -11.49
C MET A 94 0.28 1.93 -12.52
N ARG A 95 1.26 2.57 -13.17
CA ARG A 95 1.00 3.55 -14.23
C ARG A 95 0.41 2.90 -15.50
N ARG A 96 0.87 1.70 -15.86
CA ARG A 96 0.41 0.96 -17.05
C ARG A 96 -1.06 0.59 -16.94
N VAL A 97 -1.48 0.10 -15.78
CA VAL A 97 -2.87 -0.35 -15.56
C VAL A 97 -3.83 0.83 -15.34
N LEU A 98 -3.33 2.05 -15.12
CA LEU A 98 -4.15 3.26 -15.04
C LEU A 98 -4.57 3.75 -16.43
N CYS A 99 -5.84 4.14 -16.57
CA CYS A 99 -6.33 4.89 -17.73
C CYS A 99 -5.59 6.24 -17.87
N ALA A 100 -5.70 6.88 -19.03
CA ALA A 100 -5.05 8.18 -19.30
C ALA A 100 -5.31 9.25 -18.22
N GLU A 101 -6.57 9.39 -17.79
CA GLU A 101 -7.01 10.34 -16.75
C GLU A 101 -7.03 9.71 -15.33
N GLY A 102 -6.40 8.54 -15.19
CA GLY A 102 -6.37 7.79 -13.94
C GLY A 102 -5.47 8.43 -12.88
N ARG A 103 -5.75 8.14 -11.61
CA ARG A 103 -5.00 8.69 -10.47
C ARG A 103 -4.26 7.60 -9.70
N LEU A 104 -2.99 7.85 -9.42
CA LEU A 104 -2.19 7.05 -8.49
C LEU A 104 -2.12 7.76 -7.14
N ALA A 105 -2.44 7.04 -6.07
CA ALA A 105 -2.27 7.52 -4.71
C ALA A 105 -1.40 6.54 -3.91
N LEU A 106 -0.35 7.08 -3.28
CA LEU A 106 0.63 6.34 -2.52
C LEU A 106 0.67 6.87 -1.08
N MET A 107 0.57 5.98 -0.11
CA MET A 107 0.88 6.28 1.28
C MET A 107 2.14 5.52 1.65
N VAL A 108 3.24 6.26 1.83
CA VAL A 108 4.57 5.74 2.16
C VAL A 108 5.13 6.49 3.35
N TRP A 109 6.09 5.88 4.05
CA TRP A 109 6.84 6.58 5.08
C TRP A 109 7.81 7.58 4.47
N ARG A 110 7.99 8.70 5.17
CA ARG A 110 9.08 9.63 4.89
C ARG A 110 10.42 9.07 5.37
N SER A 111 11.49 9.72 4.93
CA SER A 111 12.85 9.46 5.44
C SER A 111 12.88 9.48 6.97
N ILE A 112 13.73 8.66 7.59
CA ILE A 112 13.88 8.65 9.04
C ILE A 112 14.34 10.02 9.58
N HIS A 113 15.09 10.77 8.77
CA HIS A 113 15.53 12.13 9.11
C HIS A 113 14.38 13.13 9.16
N GLU A 114 13.29 12.84 8.45
CA GLU A 114 12.05 13.65 8.45
C GLU A 114 11.01 13.07 9.41
N SER A 115 11.35 12.01 10.15
CA SER A 115 10.44 11.25 11.00
C SER A 115 11.04 11.08 12.41
N PRO A 116 11.16 12.14 13.23
CA PRO A 116 11.89 12.10 14.50
C PRO A 116 11.39 11.02 15.48
N GLY A 117 10.08 10.75 15.50
CA GLY A 117 9.51 9.66 16.31
C GLY A 117 10.02 8.27 15.90
N PHE A 118 10.20 8.02 14.61
CA PHE A 118 10.76 6.76 14.11
C PHE A 118 12.26 6.66 14.35
N ALA A 119 12.98 7.78 14.30
CA ALA A 119 14.39 7.83 14.68
C ALA A 119 14.58 7.40 16.14
N VAL A 120 13.81 7.99 17.07
CA VAL A 120 13.85 7.64 18.49
C VAL A 120 13.45 6.19 18.73
N LEU A 121 12.44 5.68 18.00
CA LEU A 121 12.03 4.29 18.09
C LEU A 121 13.14 3.34 17.63
N ALA A 122 13.76 3.58 16.47
CA ALA A 122 14.84 2.76 15.95
C ALA A 122 16.03 2.72 16.91
N GLU A 123 16.46 3.87 17.43
CA GLU A 123 17.53 3.99 18.41
C GLU A 123 17.20 3.25 19.71
N SER A 124 15.95 3.34 20.17
CA SER A 124 15.50 2.65 21.38
C SER A 124 15.46 1.14 21.20
N LEU A 125 15.01 0.66 20.03
CA LEU A 125 15.04 -0.77 19.68
C LEU A 125 16.48 -1.29 19.60
N GLU A 126 17.39 -0.52 19.03
CA GLU A 126 18.80 -0.90 18.96
C GLU A 126 19.40 -1.07 20.35
N ARG A 127 19.17 -0.09 21.24
CA ARG A 127 19.69 -0.10 22.61
C ARG A 127 19.17 -1.23 23.49
N HIS A 128 17.89 -1.61 23.33
CA HIS A 128 17.21 -2.47 24.31
C HIS A 128 16.81 -3.85 23.78
N VAL A 129 16.75 -4.03 22.45
CA VAL A 129 16.31 -5.28 21.80
C VAL A 129 17.40 -5.83 20.90
N GLY A 130 18.06 -4.94 20.13
CA GLY A 130 19.18 -5.27 19.26
C GLY A 130 18.99 -4.78 17.83
N GLN A 131 20.07 -4.91 17.06
CA GLN A 131 20.19 -4.29 15.74
C GLN A 131 19.19 -4.82 14.71
N ALA A 132 18.80 -6.10 14.79
CA ALA A 132 17.79 -6.68 13.92
C ALA A 132 16.40 -6.03 14.08
N ALA A 133 16.01 -5.68 15.31
CA ALA A 133 14.75 -5.00 15.58
C ALA A 133 14.79 -3.53 15.11
N ALA A 134 15.92 -2.85 15.30
CA ALA A 134 16.13 -1.49 14.80
C ALA A 134 16.08 -1.43 13.26
N ALA A 135 16.67 -2.41 12.58
CA ALA A 135 16.65 -2.52 11.13
C ALA A 135 15.22 -2.58 10.57
N MET A 136 14.29 -3.27 11.25
CA MET A 136 12.88 -3.32 10.84
C MET A 136 12.21 -1.94 10.87
N ALA A 137 12.52 -1.10 11.87
CA ALA A 137 12.02 0.27 11.94
C ALA A 137 12.63 1.17 10.86
N LEU A 138 13.88 0.92 10.48
CA LEU A 138 14.60 1.68 9.46
C LEU A 138 14.11 1.39 8.03
N VAL A 139 13.88 0.11 7.69
CA VAL A 139 13.43 -0.33 6.35
C VAL A 139 12.18 0.42 5.88
N GLN A 140 11.28 0.72 6.82
CA GLN A 140 10.02 1.38 6.53
C GLN A 140 10.23 2.79 5.94
N THR A 141 11.27 3.50 6.37
CA THR A 141 11.52 4.92 6.05
C THR A 141 12.40 5.16 4.80
N ALA A 142 12.89 4.10 4.15
CA ALA A 142 13.84 4.21 3.04
C ALA A 142 13.19 4.57 1.67
N CYS A 143 11.85 4.65 1.61
CA CYS A 143 11.11 4.71 0.34
C CYS A 143 11.34 6.02 -0.45
N LEU A 144 11.23 7.19 0.21
CA LEU A 144 11.24 8.47 -0.50
C LEU A 144 12.61 8.92 -0.97
N SER A 145 13.70 8.51 -0.32
CA SER A 145 15.06 8.90 -0.76
C SER A 145 15.41 8.35 -2.15
N GLN A 146 14.79 7.24 -2.56
CA GLN A 146 15.02 6.61 -3.86
C GLN A 146 14.01 7.03 -4.93
N ILE A 147 12.77 7.35 -4.54
CA ILE A 147 11.73 7.83 -5.48
C ILE A 147 12.01 9.27 -5.90
N CYS A 148 12.36 10.15 -4.94
CA CYS A 148 12.65 11.57 -5.24
C CYS A 148 13.93 11.77 -6.06
N TRP A 149 14.81 10.77 -6.15
CA TRP A 149 15.98 10.82 -7.04
C TRP A 149 15.62 10.56 -8.51
N HIS A 150 14.45 10.01 -8.80
CA HIS A 150 14.01 9.66 -10.16
C HIS A 150 12.88 10.56 -10.69
N ALA A 151 12.27 11.38 -9.84
CA ALA A 151 11.36 12.45 -10.26
C ALA A 151 12.14 13.77 -10.37
N GLU A 152 12.07 14.44 -11.53
CA GLU A 152 12.72 15.75 -11.67
C GLU A 152 12.11 16.78 -10.69
N PRO A 153 12.90 17.70 -10.11
CA PRO A 153 12.40 18.73 -9.18
C PRO A 153 11.27 19.62 -9.75
N SER A 154 11.10 19.65 -11.07
CA SER A 154 10.06 20.40 -11.79
C SER A 154 8.66 19.77 -11.66
N GLU A 155 8.56 18.44 -11.50
CA GLU A 155 7.28 17.71 -11.46
C GLU A 155 6.61 17.72 -10.08
N ASN A 156 7.37 18.03 -9.03
CA ASN A 156 6.90 17.98 -7.64
C ASN A 156 5.96 19.14 -7.25
N ARG A 157 5.81 20.16 -8.11
CA ARG A 157 4.98 21.35 -7.86
C ARG A 157 3.52 21.23 -8.32
N GLN A 158 3.17 20.21 -9.10
CA GLN A 158 1.84 20.10 -9.72
C GLN A 158 0.77 19.37 -8.89
N TRP A 159 1.12 18.83 -7.72
CA TRP A 159 0.20 18.00 -6.92
C TRP A 159 -0.35 18.68 -5.66
N ALA A 160 -0.01 19.95 -5.42
CA ALA A 160 -0.35 20.70 -4.21
C ALA A 160 -1.53 21.67 -4.37
N SER A 161 -2.34 21.53 -5.43
CA SER A 161 -3.55 22.35 -5.67
C SER A 161 -4.81 21.51 -5.72
#